data_AF-A0A661E1R9-F1
#
_entry.id   AF-A0A661E1R9-F1
#
_cell.length_a   1.000
_cell.length_b   1.000
_cell.length_c   1.000
_cell.angle_alpha   90.00
_cell.angle_beta   90.00
_cell.angle_gamma   90.00
#
_symmetry.space_group_name_H-M   'P 1'
#
loop_
_entity.id
_entity.type
_entity.pdbx_description
1 polymer ?
#
loop_
_entity_poly.entity_id
_entity_poly.type
_entity_poly.pdbx_seq_one_letter_code
_entity_poly.pdbx_strand_id
1 'polypeptide(L)'
;MPIKEVIVSRPEPKPSLKPELKQESNKISELERAALKNIADLNYNYQSQIPDMDFSTHIYVNDGGSFVIINGKSISDGGYISRGLKVVEITARGVILEFKDRRFFLSSMVSWQGN
;
A
#
# COMPACT_ATOMS: atom_id res chain seq x y z
N MET A 1 -7.40 -64.15 0.61
CA MET A 1 -5.95 -63.97 0.85
C MET A 1 -5.28 -64.18 -0.50
N PRO A 2 -4.84 -63.12 -1.22
CA PRO A 2 -3.55 -62.46 -1.01
C PRO A 2 -3.60 -60.92 -1.14
N ILE A 3 -2.46 -60.29 -0.82
CA ILE A 3 -2.17 -58.84 -0.76
C ILE A 3 -2.12 -58.26 -2.19
N LYS A 4 -2.73 -57.10 -2.42
CA LYS A 4 -2.47 -56.29 -3.63
C LYS A 4 -1.90 -54.95 -3.20
N GLU A 5 -0.65 -54.72 -3.55
CA GLU A 5 0.10 -53.48 -3.35
C GLU A 5 -0.68 -52.31 -3.95
N VAL A 6 -1.04 -51.34 -3.10
CA VAL A 6 -1.50 -50.02 -3.55
C VAL A 6 -0.26 -49.24 -3.95
N ILE A 7 0.12 -49.34 -5.22
CA ILE A 7 1.05 -48.39 -5.83
C ILE A 7 0.27 -47.08 -5.95
N VAL A 8 0.49 -46.16 -5.01
CA VAL A 8 0.01 -44.78 -5.12
C VAL A 8 0.77 -44.14 -6.28
N SER A 9 0.19 -44.19 -7.48
CA SER A 9 0.57 -43.28 -8.55
C SER A 9 0.17 -41.87 -8.11
N ARG A 10 1.13 -41.11 -7.59
CA ARG A 10 1.02 -39.66 -7.45
C ARG A 10 0.87 -39.09 -8.86
N PRO A 11 -0.26 -38.50 -9.26
CA PRO A 11 -0.22 -37.63 -10.41
C PRO A 11 0.63 -36.43 -10.02
N GLU A 12 1.77 -36.23 -10.69
CA GLU A 12 2.42 -34.93 -10.69
C GLU A 12 1.39 -33.89 -11.12
N PRO A 13 1.20 -32.78 -10.38
CA PRO A 13 0.42 -31.68 -10.91
C PRO A 13 1.19 -31.11 -12.11
N LYS A 14 0.70 -31.39 -13.32
CA LYS A 14 1.13 -30.68 -14.52
C LYS A 14 1.01 -29.17 -14.27
N PRO A 15 1.97 -28.34 -14.71
CA PRO A 15 1.84 -26.89 -14.66
C PRO A 15 0.70 -26.46 -15.60
N SER A 16 -0.51 -26.33 -15.07
CA SER A 16 -1.62 -25.75 -15.82
C SER A 16 -1.55 -24.23 -15.67
N LEU A 17 -0.74 -23.60 -16.52
CA LEU A 17 -0.80 -22.16 -16.76
C LEU A 17 -2.15 -21.81 -17.42
N LYS A 18 -3.15 -21.39 -16.62
CA LYS A 18 -4.30 -20.58 -17.07
C LYS A 18 -4.72 -19.58 -15.97
N PRO A 19 -5.26 -18.42 -16.35
CA PRO A 19 -5.10 -17.17 -15.61
C PRO A 19 -6.24 -16.94 -14.61
N GLU A 20 -5.92 -16.97 -13.31
CA GLU A 20 -6.82 -16.48 -12.27
C GLU A 20 -6.54 -14.99 -12.03
N LEU A 21 -6.92 -14.18 -13.00
CA LEU A 21 -6.92 -12.73 -12.91
C LEU A 21 -8.35 -12.28 -12.62
N LYS A 22 -8.70 -12.13 -11.33
CA LYS A 22 -9.78 -11.26 -10.81
C LYS A 22 -9.96 -11.54 -9.32
N GLN A 23 -9.21 -10.81 -8.48
CA GLN A 23 -9.57 -10.33 -7.11
C GLN A 23 -8.35 -9.97 -6.22
N GLU A 24 -7.22 -9.49 -6.77
CA GLU A 24 -6.10 -8.96 -5.94
C GLU A 24 -5.48 -7.66 -6.52
N SER A 25 -6.21 -6.95 -7.39
CA SER A 25 -5.63 -5.87 -8.21
C SER A 25 -5.36 -4.54 -7.48
N ASN A 26 -5.71 -4.41 -6.19
CA ASN A 26 -5.68 -3.10 -5.51
C ASN A 26 -4.71 -3.01 -4.33
N LYS A 27 -3.94 -4.06 -4.04
CA LYS A 27 -2.97 -4.05 -2.93
C LYS A 27 -1.57 -3.85 -3.48
N ILE A 28 -0.86 -2.83 -3.00
CA ILE A 28 0.53 -2.58 -3.40
C ILE A 28 1.39 -3.75 -2.90
N SER A 29 2.24 -4.31 -3.77
CA SER A 29 3.12 -5.41 -3.40
C SER A 29 4.22 -4.96 -2.41
N GLU A 30 4.74 -5.87 -1.58
CA GLU A 30 5.78 -5.52 -0.59
C GLU A 30 7.03 -4.90 -1.24
N LEU A 31 7.42 -5.40 -2.41
CA LEU A 31 8.54 -4.88 -3.19
C LEU A 31 8.29 -3.44 -3.66
N GLU A 32 7.08 -3.15 -4.14
CA GLU A 32 6.72 -1.79 -4.54
C GLU A 32 6.74 -0.83 -3.35
N ARG A 33 6.21 -1.23 -2.19
CA ARG A 33 6.23 -0.42 -0.96
C ARG A 33 7.66 -0.04 -0.58
N ALA A 34 8.55 -1.03 -0.59
CA ALA A 34 9.96 -0.83 -0.27
C ALA A 34 10.69 0.06 -1.28
N ALA A 35 10.21 0.12 -2.53
CA ALA A 35 10.78 0.95 -3.59
C ALA A 35 10.22 2.38 -3.64
N LEU A 36 9.14 2.68 -2.92
CA LEU A 36 8.57 4.04 -2.88
C LEU A 36 9.53 5.01 -2.19
N LYS A 37 9.80 6.12 -2.87
CA LYS A 37 10.59 7.21 -2.32
C LYS A 37 9.80 7.97 -1.25
N ASN A 38 10.50 8.45 -0.23
CA ASN A 38 9.93 9.39 0.70
C ASN A 38 9.61 10.72 -0.01
N ILE A 39 8.57 11.44 0.42
CA ILE A 39 8.24 12.77 -0.12
C ILE A 39 9.45 13.70 -0.14
N ALA A 40 10.31 13.63 0.89
CA ALA A 40 11.52 14.44 1.01
C ALA A 40 12.58 14.14 -0.05
N ASP A 41 12.56 12.93 -0.65
CA ASP A 41 13.51 12.48 -1.67
C ASP A 41 13.00 12.73 -3.11
N LEU A 42 11.81 13.31 -3.25
CA LEU A 42 11.25 13.69 -4.55
C LEU A 42 11.93 14.96 -5.09
N ASN A 43 11.74 15.23 -6.38
CA ASN A 43 12.27 16.48 -6.94
C ASN A 43 11.50 17.70 -6.42
N TYR A 44 12.18 18.84 -6.33
CA TYR A 44 11.62 20.09 -5.80
C TYR A 44 10.33 20.52 -6.53
N ASN A 45 10.32 20.44 -7.86
CA ASN A 45 9.15 20.82 -8.67
C ASN A 45 7.90 20.02 -8.31
N TYR A 46 8.02 18.75 -7.93
CA TYR A 46 6.90 17.93 -7.52
C TYR A 46 6.52 18.20 -6.06
N GLN A 47 7.52 18.36 -5.18
CA GLN A 47 7.33 18.72 -3.77
C GLN A 47 6.52 20.00 -3.57
N SER A 48 6.83 21.06 -4.32
CA SER A 48 6.13 22.36 -4.24
C SER A 48 4.67 22.31 -4.69
N GLN A 49 4.25 21.23 -5.36
CA GLN A 49 2.87 21.03 -5.78
C GLN A 49 2.06 20.21 -4.76
N ILE A 50 2.73 19.59 -3.78
CA ILE A 50 2.07 18.78 -2.75
C ILE A 50 1.56 19.72 -1.66
N PRO A 51 0.24 19.71 -1.36
CA PRO A 51 -0.32 20.53 -0.29
C PRO A 51 0.28 20.22 1.08
N ASP A 52 0.27 21.22 1.96
CA ASP A 52 0.70 21.07 3.34
C ASP A 52 -0.14 20.01 4.08
N MET A 53 0.53 19.27 4.96
CA MET A 53 -0.05 18.22 5.76
C MET A 53 0.46 18.33 7.19
N ASP A 54 -0.43 18.67 8.11
CA ASP A 54 -0.20 18.55 9.54
C ASP A 54 -0.56 17.13 10.01
N PHE A 55 0.46 16.30 10.23
CA PHE A 55 0.30 14.90 10.59
C PHE A 55 0.35 14.75 12.11
N SER A 56 -0.79 14.43 12.74
CA SER A 56 -0.88 14.34 14.20
C SER A 56 -1.09 12.93 14.75
N THR A 57 -1.69 12.00 14.00
CA THR A 57 -1.99 10.64 14.52
C THR A 57 -1.82 9.57 13.46
N HIS A 58 -1.20 8.45 13.83
CA HIS A 58 -1.01 7.28 12.98
C HIS A 58 -1.42 6.00 13.72
N ILE A 59 -2.50 5.36 13.28
CA ILE A 59 -2.96 4.07 13.80
C ILE A 59 -2.94 3.05 12.67
N TYR A 60 -2.19 1.98 12.87
CA TYR A 60 -2.06 0.87 11.93
C TYR A 60 -2.63 -0.41 12.53
N VAL A 61 -3.45 -1.12 11.75
CA VAL A 61 -4.07 -2.40 12.09
C VAL A 61 -3.97 -3.34 10.89
N ASN A 62 -3.50 -4.58 11.11
CA ASN A 62 -3.27 -5.56 10.04
C ASN A 62 -4.53 -5.95 9.26
N ASP A 63 -5.69 -5.94 9.90
CA ASP A 63 -6.97 -6.43 9.35
C ASP A 63 -7.93 -5.29 8.99
N GLY A 64 -7.38 -4.12 8.66
CA GLY A 64 -8.15 -2.90 8.36
C GLY A 64 -8.50 -2.08 9.59
N GLY A 65 -9.15 -0.94 9.38
CA GLY A 65 -9.40 0.05 10.44
C GLY A 65 -8.19 0.93 10.75
N SER A 66 -7.12 0.85 9.93
CA SER A 66 -6.04 1.82 9.95
C SER A 66 -6.59 3.22 9.63
N PHE A 67 -6.09 4.23 10.33
CA PHE A 67 -6.43 5.62 10.06
C PHE A 67 -5.28 6.55 10.46
N VAL A 68 -5.27 7.70 9.81
CA VAL A 68 -4.38 8.82 10.14
C VAL A 68 -5.18 10.08 10.39
N ILE A 69 -4.67 10.98 11.22
CA ILE A 69 -5.19 12.33 11.33
C ILE A 69 -4.23 13.28 10.63
N ILE A 70 -4.70 13.86 9.53
CA ILE A 70 -3.96 14.85 8.73
C ILE A 70 -4.84 16.09 8.58
N ASN A 71 -4.27 17.26 8.84
CA ASN A 71 -4.98 18.55 8.82
C ASN A 71 -6.25 18.52 9.72
N GLY A 72 -6.14 17.86 10.88
CA GLY A 72 -7.25 17.70 11.83
C GLY A 72 -8.36 16.73 11.41
N LYS A 73 -8.22 16.02 10.29
CA LYS A 73 -9.23 15.09 9.77
C LYS A 73 -8.75 13.65 9.85
N SER A 74 -9.60 12.76 10.36
CA SER A 74 -9.38 11.30 10.32
C SER A 74 -9.61 10.75 8.91
N ILE A 75 -8.63 10.03 8.37
CA ILE A 75 -8.60 9.50 7.01
C ILE A 75 -8.13 8.05 7.07
N SER A 76 -8.93 7.13 6.53
CA SER A 76 -8.58 5.71 6.37
C SER A 76 -8.02 5.44 4.97
N ASP A 77 -7.58 4.20 4.76
CA ASP A 77 -7.16 3.69 3.46
C ASP A 77 -8.15 4.05 2.34
N GLY A 78 -7.63 4.51 1.20
CA GLY A 78 -8.42 4.96 0.06
C GLY A 78 -9.02 6.36 0.20
N GLY A 79 -8.91 7.01 1.37
CA GLY A 79 -9.44 8.35 1.62
C GLY A 79 -8.65 9.49 0.98
N TYR A 80 -9.27 10.66 0.84
CA TYR A 80 -8.63 11.87 0.31
C TYR A 80 -8.28 12.87 1.42
N ILE A 81 -7.04 13.34 1.40
CA ILE A 81 -6.55 14.43 2.25
C ILE A 81 -7.00 15.76 1.68
N SER A 82 -6.79 15.94 0.37
CA SER A 82 -7.18 17.14 -0.38
C SER A 82 -7.46 16.77 -1.83
N ARG A 83 -7.74 17.76 -2.68
CA ARG A 83 -8.08 17.50 -4.09
C ARG A 83 -6.89 16.85 -4.81
N GLY A 84 -7.07 15.60 -5.21
CA GLY A 84 -6.07 14.83 -5.95
C GLY A 84 -4.97 14.21 -5.10
N LEU A 85 -4.94 14.45 -3.78
CA LEU A 85 -4.01 13.81 -2.85
C LEU A 85 -4.76 12.76 -2.02
N LYS A 86 -4.41 11.49 -2.25
CA LYS A 86 -5.11 10.32 -1.71
C LYS A 86 -4.20 9.50 -0.81
N VAL A 87 -4.73 8.99 0.29
CA VAL A 87 -4.15 7.90 1.06
C VAL A 87 -4.44 6.61 0.32
N VAL A 88 -3.42 5.99 -0.28
CA VAL A 88 -3.59 4.69 -0.92
C VAL A 88 -3.61 3.61 0.14
N GLU A 89 -2.65 3.67 1.06
CA GLU A 89 -2.51 2.67 2.09
C GLU A 89 -1.75 3.19 3.31
N ILE A 90 -2.17 2.78 4.50
CA ILE A 90 -1.55 3.03 5.78
C ILE A 90 -0.78 1.78 6.17
N THR A 91 0.51 1.94 6.39
CA THR A 91 1.45 0.87 6.73
C THR A 91 2.00 1.07 8.13
N ALA A 92 2.62 0.06 8.73
CA ALA A 92 3.24 0.19 10.04
C ALA A 92 4.29 1.34 10.13
N ARG A 93 4.92 1.70 9.01
CA ARG A 93 6.00 2.71 8.97
C ARG A 93 5.52 4.13 8.64
N GLY A 94 4.30 4.27 8.13
CA GLY A 94 3.78 5.51 7.58
C GLY A 94 2.75 5.27 6.49
N VAL A 95 2.52 6.28 5.66
CA VAL A 95 1.44 6.28 4.67
C VAL A 95 1.99 6.33 3.25
N ILE A 96 1.36 5.54 2.39
CA ILE A 96 1.55 5.61 0.95
C ILE A 96 0.48 6.54 0.40
N LEU A 97 0.94 7.61 -0.25
CA LEU A 97 0.10 8.64 -0.83
C LEU A 97 0.17 8.58 -2.34
N GLU A 98 -0.89 9.03 -3.00
CA GLU A 98 -0.94 9.21 -4.45
C GLU A 98 -1.36 10.64 -4.78
N PHE A 99 -0.60 11.28 -5.68
CA PHE A 99 -0.88 12.61 -6.18
C PHE A 99 -0.44 12.70 -7.65
N LYS A 100 -1.35 13.14 -8.53
CA LYS A 100 -1.09 13.24 -9.98
C LYS A 100 -0.49 11.95 -10.56
N ASP A 101 -1.16 10.82 -10.28
CA ASP A 101 -0.79 9.49 -10.77
C ASP A 101 0.60 8.98 -10.32
N ARG A 102 1.19 9.63 -9.31
CA ARG A 102 2.45 9.19 -8.70
C ARG A 102 2.25 8.85 -7.24
N ARG A 103 2.77 7.69 -6.85
CA ARG A 103 2.80 7.23 -5.47
C ARG A 103 4.12 7.56 -4.80
N PHE A 104 4.05 7.90 -3.53
CA PHE A 104 5.21 8.18 -2.68
C PHE A 104 4.88 7.87 -1.23
N PHE A 105 5.92 7.82 -0.41
CA PHE A 105 5.83 7.47 0.99
C PHE A 105 5.97 8.71 1.87
N LEU A 106 5.18 8.79 2.94
CA LEU A 106 5.37 9.76 4.02
C LEU A 106 5.49 8.98 5.33
N SER A 107 6.59 9.20 6.05
CA SER A 107 6.84 8.59 7.35
C SER A 107 5.76 8.97 8.35
N SER A 108 5.40 8.05 9.25
CA SER A 108 4.41 8.33 10.30
C SER A 108 4.82 9.54 11.15
N MET A 109 3.85 10.40 11.49
CA MET A 109 4.06 11.56 12.36
C MET A 109 5.06 12.60 11.83
N VAL A 110 5.33 12.60 10.51
CA VAL A 110 6.09 13.66 9.85
C VAL A 110 5.10 14.56 9.13
N SER A 111 4.99 15.81 9.60
CA SER A 111 4.25 16.85 8.88
C SER A 111 5.02 17.27 7.63
N TRP A 112 4.28 17.62 6.58
CA TRP A 112 4.83 18.15 5.34
C TRP A 112 4.43 19.60 5.17
N GLN A 113 5.41 20.44 4.84
CA GLN A 113 5.20 21.82 4.42
C GLN A 113 5.84 21.94 3.04
N GLY A 114 5.08 22.38 2.04
CA GLY A 114 5.60 22.62 0.70
C GLY A 114 6.72 23.67 0.74
N ASN A 115 7.88 23.32 0.18
CA ASN A 115 8.98 24.26 -0.05
C ASN A 115 8.81 25.04 -1.35
#